data_AF-R9XA40-F1
#
_entry.id   AF-R9XA40-F1
#
_cell.length_a   1.000
_cell.length_b   1.000
_cell.length_c   1.000
_cell.angle_alpha   90.00
_cell.angle_beta   90.00
_cell.angle_gamma   90.00
#
_symmetry.space_group_name_H-M   'P 1'
#
loop_
_entity.id
_entity.type
_entity.pdbx_description
1 polymer ?
#
loop_
_entity_poly.entity_id
_entity_poly.type
_entity_poly.pdbx_seq_one_letter_code
_entity_poly.pdbx_strand_id
1 'polypeptide(L)'
;MTVKNLEKGTNVSGRIWKAEKDAFRATSKVIKNKKLTSWELKREQRLLDQQFKERMKALKDEKEEERQQRIKALRERREKKEEKERYERLAARMHAKKVERMRRREKRNKALKER
;
A
#
# COMPACT_ATOMS: atom_id res chain seq x y z
N MET A 1 -23.42 34.63 -0.67
CA MET A 1 -23.25 35.82 -1.51
C MET A 1 -23.96 36.98 -0.83
N THR A 2 -23.23 37.82 -0.12
CA THR A 2 -23.77 38.98 0.57
C THR A 2 -23.91 40.12 -0.42
N VAL A 3 -25.15 40.49 -0.75
CA VAL A 3 -25.44 41.67 -1.57
C VAL A 3 -25.14 42.88 -0.69
N LYS A 4 -24.06 43.60 -1.01
CA LYS A 4 -23.70 44.85 -0.34
C LYS A 4 -24.76 45.90 -0.70
N ASN A 5 -25.56 46.32 0.28
CA ASN A 5 -26.53 47.41 0.10
C ASN A 5 -25.79 48.70 -0.28
N LEU A 6 -26.17 49.27 -1.44
CA LEU A 6 -25.54 50.39 -2.15
C LEU A 6 -26.35 51.69 -1.93
N GLU A 7 -26.64 52.03 -0.67
CA GLU A 7 -27.51 53.16 -0.34
C GLU A 7 -26.85 54.05 0.71
N LYS A 8 -26.66 55.34 0.39
CA LYS A 8 -26.04 56.34 1.29
C LYS A 8 -27.03 56.92 2.32
N GLY A 9 -28.24 56.38 2.42
CA GLY A 9 -29.32 56.81 3.33
C GLY A 9 -30.55 57.37 2.61
N THR A 10 -31.65 57.54 3.37
CA THR A 10 -32.95 58.05 2.91
C THR A 10 -33.15 59.52 3.29
N ASN A 11 -33.65 60.34 2.35
CA ASN A 11 -34.10 61.69 2.65
C ASN A 11 -35.37 61.69 3.51
N VAL A 12 -35.68 62.84 4.11
CA VAL A 12 -36.90 63.08 4.91
C VAL A 12 -38.19 62.79 4.11
N SER A 13 -38.14 62.87 2.77
CA SER A 13 -39.24 62.52 1.86
C SER A 13 -39.27 61.05 1.41
N GLY A 14 -38.39 60.18 1.95
CA GLY A 14 -38.34 58.75 1.65
C GLY A 14 -37.55 58.36 0.39
N ARG A 15 -37.00 59.31 -0.37
CA ARG A 15 -36.20 59.02 -1.57
C ARG A 15 -34.74 58.69 -1.20
N ILE A 16 -34.21 57.60 -1.76
CA ILE A 16 -32.87 57.06 -1.44
C ILE A 16 -31.80 57.67 -2.35
N TRP A 17 -30.63 58.01 -1.79
CA TRP A 17 -29.45 58.42 -2.56
C TRP A 17 -28.78 57.23 -3.25
N LYS A 18 -28.53 57.35 -4.56
CA LYS A 18 -27.73 56.36 -5.30
C LYS A 18 -26.30 56.39 -4.76
N ALA A 19 -25.75 55.23 -4.38
CA ALA A 19 -24.34 55.14 -4.04
C ALA A 19 -23.46 55.39 -5.28
N GLU A 20 -22.33 56.07 -5.06
CA GLU A 20 -21.28 56.23 -6.05
C GLU A 20 -20.75 54.85 -6.44
N LYS A 21 -20.80 54.55 -7.74
CA LYS A 21 -20.22 53.32 -8.28
C LYS A 21 -18.75 53.57 -8.56
N ASP A 22 -17.89 52.69 -8.07
CA ASP A 22 -16.50 52.66 -8.50
C ASP A 22 -16.41 52.44 -10.02
N ALA A 23 -15.36 52.99 -10.63
CA ALA A 23 -15.07 52.77 -12.04
C ALA A 23 -14.98 51.27 -12.33
N PHE A 24 -15.69 50.81 -13.37
CA PHE A 24 -15.64 49.42 -13.80
C PHE A 24 -14.24 49.09 -14.32
N ARG A 25 -13.42 48.46 -13.48
CA ARG A 25 -12.16 47.88 -13.91
C ARG A 25 -12.45 46.49 -14.45
N ALA A 26 -12.06 46.22 -15.70
CA ALA A 26 -12.08 44.87 -16.25
C ALA A 26 -11.08 44.00 -15.48
N THR A 27 -11.52 43.48 -14.33
CA THR A 27 -10.73 42.51 -13.57
C THR A 27 -10.64 41.23 -14.38
N SER A 28 -9.59 40.45 -14.14
CA SER A 28 -9.33 39.22 -14.89
C SER A 28 -10.48 38.20 -14.93
N LYS A 29 -11.50 38.34 -14.05
CA LYS A 29 -12.76 37.57 -14.09
C LYS A 29 -13.68 37.90 -15.27
N VAL A 30 -13.56 39.08 -15.87
CA VAL A 30 -14.40 39.54 -17.00
C VAL A 30 -13.84 39.09 -18.35
N ILE A 31 -12.54 38.78 -18.41
CA ILE A 31 -11.84 38.39 -19.64
C ILE A 31 -12.03 36.88 -19.86
N LYS A 32 -12.91 36.51 -20.81
CA LYS A 32 -13.22 35.10 -21.17
C LYS A 32 -11.99 34.27 -21.59
N ASN A 33 -10.92 34.91 -22.03
CA ASN A 33 -9.67 34.28 -22.51
C ASN A 33 -8.48 34.50 -21.56
N LYS A 34 -8.72 34.52 -20.24
CA LYS A 34 -7.63 34.67 -19.29
C LYS A 34 -6.73 33.43 -19.33
N LYS A 35 -5.53 33.58 -19.90
CA LYS A 35 -4.47 32.57 -19.79
C LYS A 35 -4.11 32.41 -18.30
N LEU A 36 -4.01 31.15 -17.84
CA LEU A 36 -3.56 30.83 -16.49
C LEU A 36 -2.24 31.56 -16.21
N THR A 37 -2.10 32.03 -14.97
CA THR A 37 -0.87 32.65 -14.50
C THR A 37 0.23 31.59 -14.54
N SER A 38 1.49 31.97 -14.82
CA SER A 38 2.62 31.03 -14.86
C SER A 38 2.70 30.13 -13.61
N TRP A 39 2.32 30.68 -12.45
CA TRP A 39 2.23 29.93 -11.20
C TRP A 39 1.13 28.87 -11.18
N GLU A 40 -0.05 29.18 -11.72
CA GLU A 40 -1.19 28.25 -11.76
C GLU A 40 -0.87 27.06 -12.67
N LEU A 41 -0.23 27.30 -13.83
CA LEU A 41 0.26 26.24 -14.71
C LEU A 41 1.28 25.33 -14.03
N LYS A 42 2.25 25.90 -13.29
CA LYS A 42 3.23 25.12 -12.53
C LYS A 42 2.57 24.29 -11.43
N ARG A 43 1.52 24.82 -10.80
CA ARG A 43 0.75 24.12 -9.77
C ARG A 43 0.00 22.92 -10.37
N GLU A 44 -0.66 23.10 -11.50
CA GLU A 44 -1.34 22.01 -12.21
C GLU A 44 -0.37 20.91 -12.63
N GLN A 45 0.77 21.28 -13.23
CA GLN A 45 1.81 20.31 -13.61
C GLN A 45 2.32 19.52 -12.40
N ARG A 46 2.60 20.20 -11.27
CA ARG A 46 3.04 19.52 -10.05
C ARG A 46 1.99 18.53 -9.53
N LEU A 47 0.72 18.90 -9.59
CA LEU A 47 -0.37 18.03 -9.14
C LEU A 47 -0.51 16.80 -10.05
N LEU A 48 -0.37 16.97 -11.37
CA LEU A 48 -0.33 15.86 -12.32
C LEU A 48 0.87 14.94 -12.07
N ASP A 49 2.06 15.50 -11.85
CA ASP A 49 3.27 14.73 -11.54
C ASP A 49 3.14 13.94 -10.24
N GLN A 50 2.51 14.53 -9.21
CA GLN A 50 2.24 13.86 -7.94
C GLN A 50 1.31 12.67 -8.15
N GLN A 51 0.19 12.87 -8.85
CA GLN A 51 -0.75 11.79 -9.17
C GLN A 51 -0.08 10.68 -9.99
N PHE A 52 0.76 11.04 -10.96
CA PHE A 52 1.50 10.06 -11.74
C PHE A 52 2.47 9.25 -10.89
N LYS A 53 3.25 9.91 -10.02
CA LYS A 53 4.19 9.24 -9.12
C LYS A 53 3.48 8.34 -8.12
N GLU A 54 2.35 8.76 -7.58
CA GLU A 54 1.53 7.95 -6.67
C GLU A 54 1.03 6.68 -7.37
N ARG A 55 0.49 6.79 -8.58
CA ARG A 55 0.06 5.63 -9.38
C ARG A 55 1.23 4.69 -9.69
N MET A 56 2.37 5.25 -10.11
CA MET A 56 3.57 4.45 -10.40
C MET A 56 4.13 3.76 -9.16
N LYS A 57 4.03 4.39 -7.99
CA LYS A 57 4.43 3.79 -6.72
C LYS A 57 3.49 2.64 -6.34
N ALA A 58 2.18 2.86 -6.40
CA ALA A 58 1.19 1.82 -6.10
C ALA A 58 1.42 0.55 -6.94
N LEU A 59 1.64 0.70 -8.26
CA LEU A 59 1.92 -0.44 -9.15
C LEU A 59 3.22 -1.19 -8.81
N LYS A 60 4.25 -0.47 -8.33
CA LYS A 60 5.52 -1.10 -7.92
C LYS A 60 5.35 -1.84 -6.60
N ASP A 61 4.66 -1.22 -5.64
CA ASP A 61 4.42 -1.80 -4.32
C ASP A 61 3.58 -3.09 -4.47
N GLU A 62 2.51 -3.08 -5.28
CA GLU A 62 1.71 -4.28 -5.59
C GLU A 62 2.56 -5.42 -6.18
N LYS A 63 3.42 -5.11 -7.15
CA LYS A 63 4.30 -6.09 -7.78
C LYS A 63 5.33 -6.67 -6.80
N GLU A 64 5.86 -5.84 -5.91
CA GLU A 64 6.79 -6.27 -4.87
C GLU A 64 6.11 -7.14 -3.82
N GLU A 65 4.89 -6.79 -3.41
CA GLU A 65 4.07 -7.59 -2.50
C GLU A 65 3.79 -8.98 -3.07
N GLU A 66 3.36 -9.08 -4.33
CA GLU A 66 3.16 -10.38 -5.00
C GLU A 66 4.45 -11.22 -5.01
N ARG A 67 5.59 -10.59 -5.33
CA ARG A 67 6.89 -11.27 -5.32
C ARG A 67 7.24 -11.75 -3.92
N GLN A 68 7.03 -10.92 -2.90
CA GLN A 68 7.29 -11.28 -1.51
C GLN A 68 6.37 -12.41 -1.04
N GLN A 69 5.09 -12.40 -1.40
CA GLN A 69 4.14 -13.47 -1.09
C GLN A 69 4.62 -14.81 -1.70
N ARG A 70 5.05 -14.81 -2.97
CA ARG A 70 5.61 -16.02 -3.61
C ARG A 70 6.86 -16.52 -2.89
N ILE A 71 7.77 -15.62 -2.50
CA ILE A 71 8.98 -15.98 -1.76
C ILE A 71 8.64 -16.57 -0.39
N LYS A 72 7.71 -15.96 0.35
CA LYS A 72 7.25 -16.45 1.66
C LYS A 72 6.65 -17.85 1.53
N ALA A 73 5.74 -18.07 0.59
CA ALA A 73 5.14 -19.37 0.33
C ALA A 73 6.18 -20.45 -0.03
N LEU A 74 7.20 -20.10 -0.82
CA LEU A 74 8.30 -21.01 -1.15
C LEU A 74 9.17 -21.35 0.07
N ARG A 75 9.48 -20.36 0.91
CA ARG A 75 10.24 -20.57 2.15
C ARG A 75 9.49 -21.48 3.10
N GLU A 76 8.22 -21.17 3.39
CA GLU A 76 7.36 -22.01 4.24
C GLU A 76 7.26 -23.45 3.72
N ARG A 77 7.17 -23.63 2.39
CA ARG A 77 7.15 -24.98 1.79
C ARG A 77 8.47 -25.72 1.99
N ARG A 78 9.61 -25.04 1.92
CA ARG A 78 10.94 -25.63 2.15
C ARG A 78 11.11 -25.99 3.62
N GLU A 79 10.79 -25.08 4.53
CA GLU A 79 10.85 -25.31 5.99
C GLU A 79 9.98 -26.52 6.39
N LYS A 80 8.73 -26.58 5.92
CA LYS A 80 7.84 -27.74 6.17
C LYS A 80 8.40 -29.06 5.62
N LYS A 81 9.14 -29.03 4.50
CA LYS A 81 9.79 -30.23 3.96
C LYS A 81 10.99 -30.63 4.81
N GLU A 82 11.85 -29.68 5.15
CA GLU A 82 13.03 -29.92 5.99
C GLU A 82 12.66 -30.47 7.37
N GLU A 83 11.59 -29.95 7.98
CA GLU A 83 11.05 -30.48 9.23
C GLU A 83 10.59 -31.93 9.07
N LYS A 84 9.78 -32.23 8.04
CA LYS A 84 9.34 -33.61 7.75
C LYS A 84 10.52 -34.55 7.54
N GLU A 85 11.48 -34.17 6.71
CA GLU A 85 12.69 -34.96 6.46
C GLU A 85 13.50 -35.16 7.74
N ARG A 86 13.58 -34.15 8.62
CA ARG A 86 14.26 -34.28 9.91
C ARG A 86 13.58 -35.34 10.79
N TYR A 87 12.24 -35.32 10.86
CA TYR A 87 11.48 -36.32 11.60
C TYR A 87 11.64 -37.72 11.00
N GLU A 88 11.59 -37.85 9.68
CA GLU A 88 11.79 -39.11 8.97
C GLU A 88 13.19 -39.69 9.21
N ARG A 89 14.24 -38.85 9.14
CA ARG A 89 15.62 -39.27 9.46
C ARG A 89 15.75 -39.73 10.92
N LEU A 90 15.08 -39.03 11.85
CA LEU A 90 15.09 -39.42 13.25
C LEU A 90 14.36 -40.75 13.47
N ALA A 91 13.21 -40.94 12.84
CA ALA A 91 12.43 -42.18 12.90
C ALA A 91 13.23 -43.35 12.30
N ALA A 92 13.85 -43.17 11.14
CA ALA A 92 14.71 -44.16 10.50
C ALA A 92 15.89 -44.54 11.41
N ARG A 93 16.53 -43.56 12.06
CA ARG A 93 17.61 -43.81 13.02
C ARG A 93 17.13 -44.65 14.21
N MET A 94 15.96 -44.34 14.76
CA MET A 94 15.39 -45.11 15.88
C MET A 94 14.98 -46.53 15.45
N HIS A 95 14.40 -46.67 14.25
CA HIS A 95 14.06 -47.96 13.68
C HIS A 95 15.31 -48.84 13.48
N ALA A 96 16.37 -48.28 12.90
CA ALA A 96 17.65 -48.97 12.72
C ALA A 96 18.21 -49.47 14.07
N LYS A 97 18.19 -48.63 15.11
CA LYS A 97 18.61 -49.03 16.47
C LYS A 97 17.75 -50.18 17.02
N LYS A 98 16.43 -50.17 16.79
CA LYS A 98 15.53 -51.24 17.22
C LYS A 98 15.85 -52.56 16.51
N VAL A 99 16.00 -52.52 15.19
CA VAL A 99 16.35 -53.70 14.38
C VAL A 99 17.69 -54.27 14.81
N GLU A 100 18.70 -53.42 15.02
CA GLU A 100 20.02 -53.85 15.46
C GLU A 100 19.97 -54.52 16.85
N ARG A 101 19.18 -53.97 17.79
CA ARG A 101 18.95 -54.58 19.11
C ARG A 101 18.28 -55.96 18.99
N MET A 102 17.31 -56.13 18.09
CA MET A 102 16.66 -57.42 17.83
C MET A 102 17.66 -58.43 17.27
N ARG A 103 18.44 -58.05 16.25
CA ARG A 103 19.51 -58.89 15.68
C ARG A 103 20.53 -59.32 16.74
N ARG A 104 20.92 -58.42 17.65
CA ARG A 104 21.83 -58.75 18.77
C ARG A 104 21.21 -59.72 19.77
N ARG A 105 19.90 -59.64 20.04
CA ARG A 105 19.18 -60.60 20.90
C ARG A 105 19.07 -61.96 20.23
N GLU A 106 18.70 -62.01 18.96
CA GLU A 106 18.60 -63.24 18.17
C GLU A 106 19.94 -63.98 18.13
N LYS A 107 21.05 -63.27 17.84
CA LYS A 107 22.40 -63.84 17.88
C LYS A 107 22.73 -64.45 19.24
N ARG A 108 22.42 -63.75 20.34
CA ARG A 108 22.66 -64.26 21.70
C ARG A 108 21.80 -65.48 22.02
N ASN A 109 20.50 -65.43 21.73
CA ASN A 109 19.58 -66.55 21.97
C ASN A 109 19.97 -67.78 21.15
N LYS A 110 20.43 -67.60 19.90
CA LYS A 110 20.95 -68.68 19.07
C LYS A 110 22.19 -69.32 19.71
N ALA A 111 23.18 -68.51 20.10
CA ALA A 111 24.39 -69.00 20.76
C ALA A 111 24.12 -69.71 22.10
N LEU A 112 23.06 -69.32 22.82
CA LEU A 112 22.64 -69.98 24.07
C LEU A 112 21.82 -71.25 23.83
N LYS A 113 21.16 -71.39 22.67
CA LYS A 113 20.39 -72.59 22.30
C LYS A 113 21.26 -73.67 21.66
N GLU A 114 22.38 -73.28 21.04
CA GLU A 114 23.39 -74.17 20.45
C GLU A 114 24.47 -74.60 21.47
N ARG A 115 24.35 -74.17 22.73
CA ARG A 115 25.20 -74.56 23.87
C ARG A 115 24.49 -75.57 24.75
#